data_AF-A0A661ZN10-F1
#
_entry.id   AF-A0A661ZN10-F1
#
_cell.length_a   1.000
_cell.length_b   1.000
_cell.length_c   1.000
_cell.angle_alpha   90.00
_cell.angle_beta   90.00
_cell.angle_gamma   90.00
#
_symmetry.space_group_name_H-M   'P 1'
#
loop_
_entity.id
_entity.type
_entity.pdbx_description
1 polymer ?
#
loop_
_entity_poly.entity_id
_entity_poly.type
_entity_poly.pdbx_seq_one_letter_code
_entity_poly.pdbx_strand_id
1 'polypeptide(L)'
;MYIVVSSYRKQLQSLYDNNYISSDKSELYKVFNRDFSNGFLKGDINRNMFIDNPRDNSATHLAELNRGISDEAFEKVEKEFYAETGEIRSFIKSRIDLLNIAKAPLQITISGKSGTPLKVRVETPDSSFVLFSETNLACKGTSPLDLKMILGKFKPINESEYFIEQIELNNLQPDLYIPFKELTSLKNRILYILKDSRETYPPIETPVLKGQRDVKVKATISVLFSSQKDLDLCNESSADIYCQLPDGLNTRSPDLIDLFIKNRNVIPWFPSVLIGEDYSAAVELLQQVQPKLIVTNNTGIAYEANKLGISWIAGPYLNVVNSYSLLCLKEKFNCSGSFISNEINRQQIRSIKKPDDFKLYYSIYHPIVLMTSRQCFFHQLIGCEKESIDAECIETCKRSTTLTNLKKVSFIIDKSRGAYNSIYGDTHFLNTDIVTDMPGIFSSFFIDLRDMKTETKAELDKSKIIQLFENHLSGSNESKQRLHQTIHPTNNTQYKKGL
;
A
#
# COMPACT_ATOMS: atom_id res chain seq x y z
N MET A 1 -7.76 -3.01 18.12
CA MET A 1 -7.26 -4.13 17.29
C MET A 1 -7.64 -5.49 17.88
N TYR A 2 -7.32 -5.78 19.15
CA TYR A 2 -7.64 -7.07 19.80
C TYR A 2 -9.11 -7.50 19.67
N ILE A 3 -10.06 -6.65 20.07
CA ILE A 3 -11.51 -6.93 19.99
C ILE A 3 -11.96 -7.20 18.54
N VAL A 4 -11.43 -6.44 17.58
CA VAL A 4 -11.76 -6.62 16.16
C VAL A 4 -11.30 -7.99 15.71
N VAL A 5 -10.03 -8.33 15.93
CA VAL A 5 -9.46 -9.63 15.53
C VAL A 5 -10.17 -10.79 16.22
N SER A 6 -10.45 -10.68 17.53
CA SER A 6 -11.12 -11.75 18.28
C SER A 6 -12.56 -11.94 17.79
N SER A 7 -13.29 -10.86 17.52
CA SER A 7 -14.66 -10.92 16.99
C SER A 7 -14.70 -11.59 15.61
N TYR A 8 -13.82 -11.17 14.68
CA TYR A 8 -13.74 -11.79 13.36
C TYR A 8 -13.27 -13.24 13.42
N ARG A 9 -12.30 -13.58 14.27
CA ARG A 9 -11.84 -14.96 14.44
C ARG A 9 -12.95 -15.86 14.97
N LYS A 10 -13.75 -15.41 15.94
CA LYS A 10 -14.92 -16.17 16.43
C LYS A 10 -15.91 -16.44 15.29
N GLN A 11 -16.21 -15.42 14.49
CA GLN A 11 -17.13 -15.56 13.34
C GLN A 11 -16.60 -16.51 12.27
N LEU A 12 -15.31 -16.40 11.92
CA LEU A 12 -14.65 -17.32 10.98
C LEU A 12 -14.64 -18.75 11.52
N GLN A 13 -14.36 -18.93 12.81
CA GLN A 13 -14.39 -20.25 13.45
C GLN A 13 -15.81 -20.84 13.41
N SER A 14 -16.82 -20.06 13.78
CA SER A 14 -18.23 -20.48 13.66
C SER A 14 -18.57 -20.89 12.22
N LEU A 15 -18.12 -20.12 11.22
CA LEU A 15 -18.30 -20.46 9.81
C LEU A 15 -17.61 -21.79 9.44
N TYR A 16 -16.34 -21.99 9.83
CA TYR A 16 -15.62 -23.24 9.55
C TYR A 16 -16.21 -24.45 10.26
N ASP A 17 -16.80 -24.24 11.44
CA ASP A 17 -17.46 -25.28 12.23
C ASP A 17 -18.93 -25.51 11.80
N ASN A 18 -19.40 -24.87 10.72
CA ASN A 18 -20.79 -24.89 10.24
C ASN A 18 -21.84 -24.48 11.31
N ASN A 19 -21.43 -23.61 12.25
CA ASN A 19 -22.31 -23.02 13.25
C ASN A 19 -22.96 -21.72 12.74
N TYR A 20 -24.00 -21.26 13.45
CA TYR A 20 -24.63 -19.97 13.15
C TYR A 20 -23.67 -18.80 13.34
N ILE A 21 -23.60 -17.94 12.34
CA ILE A 21 -22.86 -16.67 12.35
C ILE A 21 -23.67 -15.68 13.18
N SER A 22 -23.07 -15.12 14.23
CA SER A 22 -23.76 -14.15 15.09
C SER A 22 -23.92 -12.81 14.37
N SER A 23 -25.10 -12.19 14.47
CA SER A 23 -25.35 -10.82 14.01
C SER A 23 -25.03 -9.76 15.06
N ASP A 24 -24.56 -10.15 16.24
CA ASP A 24 -24.20 -9.23 17.32
C ASP A 24 -22.95 -8.42 16.96
N LYS A 25 -23.10 -7.10 16.98
CA LYS A 25 -22.05 -6.13 16.68
C LYS A 25 -21.65 -5.29 17.90
N SER A 26 -22.22 -5.57 19.07
CA SER A 26 -22.02 -4.79 20.30
C SER A 26 -20.54 -4.52 20.60
N GLU A 27 -19.72 -5.57 20.58
CA GLU A 27 -18.27 -5.49 20.81
C GLU A 27 -17.52 -4.66 19.77
N LEU A 28 -17.92 -4.72 18.49
CA LEU A 28 -17.30 -3.89 17.46
C LEU A 28 -17.73 -2.43 17.58
N TYR A 29 -18.97 -2.18 18.01
CA TYR A 29 -19.49 -0.85 18.23
C TYR A 29 -18.74 -0.12 19.35
N LYS A 30 -18.37 -0.82 20.43
CA LYS A 30 -17.51 -0.29 21.52
C LYS A 30 -16.14 0.22 21.05
N VAL A 31 -15.67 -0.23 19.88
CA VAL A 31 -14.32 0.11 19.36
C VAL A 31 -14.40 1.13 18.24
N PHE A 32 -15.32 0.95 17.30
CA PHE A 32 -15.42 1.81 16.14
C PHE A 32 -16.34 3.00 16.37
N ASN A 33 -17.20 2.93 17.39
CA ASN A 33 -18.25 3.91 17.67
C ASN A 33 -19.03 4.25 16.38
N ARG A 34 -19.27 3.26 15.52
CA ARG A 34 -20.01 3.37 14.26
C ARG A 34 -20.44 2.01 13.73
N ASP A 35 -21.48 2.03 12.91
CA ASP A 35 -21.94 0.86 12.18
C ASP A 35 -21.13 0.55 10.93
N PHE A 36 -21.17 -0.72 10.53
CA PHE A 36 -20.64 -1.19 9.24
C PHE A 36 -21.75 -1.16 8.20
N SER A 37 -21.46 -0.56 7.04
CA SER A 37 -22.34 -0.61 5.87
C SER A 37 -21.85 -1.64 4.86
N ASN A 38 -22.78 -2.40 4.28
CA ASN A 38 -22.57 -3.20 3.08
C ASN A 38 -23.18 -2.54 1.82
N GLY A 39 -23.47 -1.23 1.88
CA GLY A 39 -24.12 -0.47 0.81
C GLY A 39 -23.40 -0.61 -0.54
N PHE A 40 -22.06 -0.54 -0.55
CA PHE A 40 -21.29 -0.78 -1.79
C PHE A 40 -21.49 -2.17 -2.40
N LEU A 41 -21.66 -3.20 -1.58
CA LEU A 41 -21.88 -4.58 -2.05
C LEU A 41 -23.31 -4.79 -2.56
N LYS A 42 -24.29 -4.12 -1.95
CA LYS A 42 -25.70 -4.20 -2.33
C LYS A 42 -26.11 -3.20 -3.42
N GLY A 43 -25.22 -2.27 -3.79
CA GLY A 43 -25.53 -1.14 -4.67
C GLY A 43 -26.35 -0.04 -4.00
N ASP A 44 -26.63 -0.14 -2.70
CA ASP A 44 -27.37 0.87 -1.93
C ASP A 44 -26.44 1.98 -1.44
N ILE A 45 -26.02 2.85 -2.38
CA ILE A 45 -25.12 3.97 -2.11
C ILE A 45 -25.94 5.23 -1.83
N ASN A 46 -26.22 5.50 -0.56
CA ASN A 46 -27.11 6.57 -0.13
C ASN A 46 -26.47 7.52 0.90
N ARG A 47 -27.19 8.59 1.27
CA ARG A 47 -26.71 9.59 2.24
C ARG A 47 -26.42 9.02 3.63
N ASN A 48 -27.07 7.93 4.04
CA ASN A 48 -26.93 7.33 5.37
C ASN A 48 -25.61 6.55 5.54
N MET A 49 -24.82 6.43 4.46
CA MET A 49 -23.46 5.90 4.53
C MET A 49 -22.44 6.91 5.10
N PHE A 50 -22.84 8.17 5.34
CA PHE A 50 -22.01 9.17 6.02
C PHE A 50 -22.29 9.20 7.52
N ILE A 51 -21.25 9.51 8.29
CA ILE A 51 -21.33 9.75 9.73
C ILE A 51 -20.67 11.10 9.99
N ASP A 52 -21.45 12.06 10.48
CA ASP A 52 -21.03 13.45 10.61
C ASP A 52 -20.11 13.70 11.81
N ASN A 53 -20.02 12.74 12.75
CA ASN A 53 -19.17 12.83 13.92
C ASN A 53 -17.92 11.92 13.81
N PRO A 54 -16.71 12.50 13.65
CA PRO A 54 -15.48 11.73 13.47
C PRO A 54 -14.81 11.25 14.76
N ARG A 55 -15.28 11.65 15.95
CA ARG A 55 -14.55 11.45 17.22
C ARG A 55 -15.19 10.46 18.18
N ASP A 56 -16.52 10.41 18.26
CA ASP A 56 -17.24 9.41 19.05
C ASP A 56 -18.75 9.45 18.75
N ASN A 57 -19.33 8.40 18.18
CA ASN A 57 -20.79 8.26 17.98
C ASN A 57 -21.44 7.30 18.99
N SER A 58 -20.74 6.93 20.07
CA SER A 58 -21.26 6.01 21.09
C SER A 58 -22.44 6.61 21.85
N ALA A 59 -22.34 7.86 22.32
CA ALA A 59 -23.42 8.55 23.02
C ALA A 59 -24.70 8.68 22.16
N THR A 60 -24.56 9.03 20.88
CA THR A 60 -25.69 9.12 19.94
C THR A 60 -26.36 7.77 19.74
N HIS A 61 -25.59 6.70 19.57
CA HIS A 61 -26.14 5.35 19.41
C HIS A 61 -26.77 4.80 20.69
N LEU A 62 -26.16 5.06 21.85
CA LEU A 62 -26.76 4.76 23.14
C LEU A 62 -28.09 5.50 23.30
N ALA A 63 -28.17 6.76 22.84
CA ALA A 63 -29.42 7.52 22.86
C ALA A 63 -30.46 6.95 21.88
N GLU A 64 -30.05 6.44 20.72
CA GLU A 64 -30.94 5.79 19.75
C GLU A 64 -31.48 4.45 20.25
N LEU A 65 -30.63 3.57 20.77
CA LEU A 65 -31.01 2.28 21.36
C LEU A 65 -31.95 2.43 22.55
N ASN A 66 -31.79 3.53 23.29
CA ASN A 66 -32.55 3.81 24.49
C ASN A 66 -33.57 4.95 24.32
N ARG A 67 -34.05 5.20 23.09
CA ARG A 67 -35.10 6.22 22.85
C ARG A 67 -36.31 5.94 23.74
N GLY A 68 -36.68 6.91 24.57
CA GLY A 68 -37.84 6.84 25.45
C GLY A 68 -37.54 6.55 26.93
N ILE A 69 -36.27 6.44 27.34
CA ILE A 69 -35.89 6.43 28.76
C ILE A 69 -35.73 7.85 29.32
N SER A 70 -35.87 8.01 30.63
CA SER A 70 -35.65 9.29 31.31
C SER A 70 -34.18 9.71 31.29
N ASP A 71 -33.91 11.01 31.41
CA ASP A 71 -32.54 11.56 31.42
C ASP A 71 -31.66 10.91 32.50
N GLU A 72 -32.22 10.61 33.68
CA GLU A 72 -31.51 9.91 34.76
C GLU A 72 -31.15 8.46 34.39
N ALA A 73 -32.02 7.76 33.67
CA ALA A 73 -31.73 6.41 33.18
C ALA A 73 -30.67 6.45 32.06
N PHE A 74 -30.69 7.49 31.23
CA PHE A 74 -29.70 7.70 30.18
C PHE A 74 -28.30 7.95 30.76
N GLU A 75 -28.17 8.83 31.75
CA GLU A 75 -26.90 9.07 32.44
C GLU A 75 -26.32 7.78 33.05
N LYS A 76 -27.19 6.89 33.54
CA LYS A 76 -26.76 5.61 34.11
C LYS A 76 -26.21 4.67 33.02
N VAL A 77 -26.93 4.54 31.91
CA VAL A 77 -26.49 3.73 30.75
C VAL A 77 -25.18 4.25 30.16
N GLU A 78 -25.03 5.57 30.07
CA GLU A 78 -23.80 6.21 29.60
C GLU A 78 -22.62 5.91 30.55
N LYS A 79 -22.81 6.03 31.87
CA LYS A 79 -21.80 5.67 32.87
C LYS A 79 -21.41 4.20 32.81
N GLU A 80 -22.38 3.29 32.64
CA GLU A 80 -22.12 1.84 32.50
C GLU A 80 -21.30 1.55 31.23
N PHE A 81 -21.63 2.16 30.10
CA PHE A 81 -20.87 2.00 28.86
C PHE A 81 -19.41 2.48 28.99
N TYR A 82 -19.19 3.63 29.64
CA TYR A 82 -17.83 4.12 29.90
C TYR A 82 -17.06 3.27 30.92
N ALA A 83 -17.75 2.71 31.91
CA ALA A 83 -17.15 1.77 32.86
C ALA A 83 -16.69 0.49 32.14
N GLU A 84 -17.55 -0.13 31.32
CA GLU A 84 -17.20 -1.32 30.53
C GLU A 84 -16.03 -1.07 29.57
N THR A 85 -16.01 0.09 28.88
CA THR A 85 -14.88 0.44 28.02
C THR A 85 -13.59 0.68 28.82
N GLY A 86 -13.71 1.17 30.06
CA GLY A 86 -12.61 1.27 31.02
C GLY A 86 -12.05 -0.09 31.45
N GLU A 87 -12.92 -1.07 31.71
CA GLU A 87 -12.55 -2.45 32.03
C GLU A 87 -11.84 -3.13 30.85
N ILE A 88 -12.40 -2.98 29.64
CA ILE A 88 -11.80 -3.47 28.39
C ILE A 88 -10.40 -2.90 28.21
N ARG A 89 -10.22 -1.58 28.40
CA ARG A 89 -8.89 -0.94 28.30
C ARG A 89 -7.92 -1.51 29.33
N SER A 90 -8.38 -1.74 30.55
CA SER A 90 -7.55 -2.31 31.63
C SER A 90 -7.15 -3.76 31.33
N PHE A 91 -8.07 -4.57 30.80
CA PHE A 91 -7.79 -5.93 30.33
C PHE A 91 -6.82 -5.94 29.15
N ILE A 92 -7.01 -5.08 28.15
CA ILE A 92 -6.09 -4.99 27.02
C ILE A 92 -4.71 -4.54 27.50
N LYS A 93 -4.64 -3.56 28.40
CA LYS A 93 -3.39 -3.10 28.98
C LYS A 93 -2.67 -4.22 29.72
N SER A 94 -3.37 -4.98 30.56
CA SER A 94 -2.75 -6.13 31.25
C SER A 94 -2.25 -7.20 30.28
N ARG A 95 -2.92 -7.41 29.15
CA ARG A 95 -2.41 -8.30 28.07
C ARG A 95 -1.20 -7.73 27.34
N ILE A 96 -1.13 -6.42 27.12
CA ILE A 96 0.02 -5.74 26.50
C ILE A 96 1.21 -5.73 27.45
N ASP A 97 0.99 -5.50 28.74
CA ASP A 97 2.05 -5.47 29.76
C ASP A 97 2.74 -6.85 29.91
N LEU A 98 2.05 -7.94 29.52
CA LEU A 98 2.64 -9.28 29.41
C LEU A 98 3.54 -9.47 28.17
N LEU A 99 3.44 -8.60 27.16
CA LEU A 99 4.25 -8.69 25.94
C LEU A 99 5.62 -8.05 26.21
N ASN A 100 6.63 -8.88 26.39
CA ASN A 100 8.01 -8.43 26.51
C ASN A 100 8.81 -8.87 25.28
N ILE A 101 9.47 -7.92 24.61
CA ILE A 101 10.37 -8.19 23.48
C ILE A 101 11.83 -8.35 23.93
N ALA A 102 12.12 -8.16 25.23
CA ALA A 102 13.43 -8.41 25.77
C ALA A 102 13.75 -9.91 25.68
N LYS A 103 14.96 -10.22 25.22
CA LYS A 103 15.39 -11.60 25.14
C LYS A 103 15.56 -12.17 26.54
N ALA A 104 15.10 -13.40 26.77
CA ALA A 104 15.27 -14.08 28.04
C ALA A 104 16.72 -14.59 28.20
N PRO A 105 17.33 -14.43 29.38
CA PRO A 105 18.68 -14.94 29.64
C PRO A 105 18.69 -16.47 29.61
N LEU A 106 19.79 -17.05 29.14
CA LEU A 106 19.96 -18.49 29.04
C LEU A 106 21.34 -18.89 29.53
N GLN A 107 21.40 -19.87 30.43
CA GLN A 107 22.63 -20.43 30.95
C GLN A 107 22.87 -21.83 30.36
N ILE A 108 24.10 -22.08 29.90
CA ILE A 108 24.48 -23.36 29.29
C ILE A 108 25.59 -24.00 30.11
N THR A 109 25.33 -25.16 30.70
CA THR A 109 26.35 -25.96 31.37
C THR A 109 26.77 -27.12 30.46
N ILE A 110 28.06 -27.21 30.19
CA ILE A 110 28.63 -28.28 29.37
C ILE A 110 29.50 -29.17 30.24
N SER A 111 29.30 -30.48 30.12
CA SER A 111 29.99 -31.48 30.91
C SER A 111 30.24 -32.76 30.12
N GLY A 112 31.28 -33.49 30.49
CA GLY A 112 31.62 -34.74 29.83
C GLY A 112 33.02 -35.22 30.15
N LYS A 113 33.23 -36.53 29.99
CA LYS A 113 34.52 -37.22 30.13
C LYS A 113 34.82 -38.01 28.86
N SER A 114 36.08 -38.39 28.68
CA SER A 114 36.44 -39.27 27.57
C SER A 114 35.61 -40.56 27.58
N GLY A 115 35.16 -40.99 26.40
CA GLY A 115 34.33 -42.19 26.24
C GLY A 115 32.86 -42.01 26.58
N THR A 116 32.43 -40.81 27.00
CA THR A 116 31.01 -40.48 27.27
C THR A 116 30.47 -39.44 26.30
N PRO A 117 29.15 -39.37 26.04
CA PRO A 117 28.56 -38.28 25.28
C PRO A 117 28.76 -36.91 25.94
N LEU A 118 28.82 -35.86 25.13
CA LEU A 118 28.79 -34.48 25.59
C LEU A 118 27.40 -34.16 26.13
N LYS A 119 27.32 -33.78 27.40
CA LYS A 119 26.10 -33.36 28.06
C LYS A 119 26.01 -31.85 28.04
N VAL A 120 24.92 -31.33 27.48
CA VAL A 120 24.58 -29.90 27.44
C VAL A 120 23.29 -29.69 28.23
N ARG A 121 23.38 -29.01 29.36
CA ARG A 121 22.22 -28.54 30.12
C ARG A 121 21.95 -27.09 29.75
N VAL A 122 20.68 -26.79 29.47
CA VAL A 122 20.21 -25.46 29.13
C VAL A 122 19.17 -25.04 30.17
N GLU A 123 19.37 -23.86 30.75
CA GLU A 123 18.48 -23.26 31.74
C GLU A 123 17.98 -21.92 31.24
N THR A 124 16.67 -21.73 31.34
CA THR A 124 15.93 -20.50 31.02
C THR A 124 15.14 -20.09 32.27
N PRO A 125 14.56 -18.87 32.34
CA PRO A 125 13.78 -18.45 33.49
C PRO A 125 12.60 -19.38 33.81
N ASP A 126 12.00 -19.99 32.77
CA ASP A 126 10.76 -20.76 32.90
C ASP A 126 10.96 -22.28 32.80
N SER A 127 12.12 -22.75 32.32
CA SER A 127 12.35 -24.17 32.05
C SER A 127 13.82 -24.58 32.06
N SER A 128 14.09 -25.88 32.21
CA SER A 128 15.42 -26.44 32.00
C SER A 128 15.34 -27.78 31.27
N PHE A 129 16.33 -28.07 30.43
CA PHE A 129 16.41 -29.34 29.71
C PHE A 129 17.86 -29.77 29.50
N VAL A 130 18.04 -31.06 29.20
CA VAL A 130 19.35 -31.67 29.02
C VAL A 130 19.39 -32.40 27.68
N LEU A 131 20.46 -32.18 26.94
CA LEU A 131 20.75 -32.85 25.68
C LEU A 131 22.08 -33.58 25.75
N PHE A 132 22.19 -34.63 24.96
CA PHE A 132 23.40 -35.42 24.79
C PHE A 132 23.78 -35.46 23.32
N SER A 133 25.09 -35.42 23.03
CA SER A 133 25.60 -35.76 21.70
C SER A 133 25.33 -37.23 21.37
N GLU A 134 25.30 -37.57 20.09
CA GLU A 134 25.13 -38.96 19.65
C GLU A 134 26.47 -39.71 19.71
N THR A 135 27.58 -39.00 19.47
CA THR A 135 28.92 -39.56 19.58
C THR A 135 29.56 -39.28 20.94
N ASN A 136 30.38 -40.21 21.41
CA ASN A 136 31.20 -40.02 22.61
C ASN A 136 32.36 -39.05 22.37
N LEU A 137 32.78 -38.39 23.44
CA LEU A 137 33.96 -37.53 23.49
C LEU A 137 35.23 -38.36 23.35
N ALA A 138 36.14 -37.92 22.47
CA ALA A 138 37.42 -38.58 22.23
C ALA A 138 38.57 -37.83 22.90
N CYS A 139 39.68 -38.53 23.22
CA CYS A 139 40.94 -37.91 23.69
C CYS A 139 41.88 -37.47 22.54
N LYS A 140 41.50 -37.71 21.29
CA LYS A 140 42.30 -37.36 20.11
C LYS A 140 41.40 -36.71 19.07
N GLY A 141 41.86 -35.63 18.47
CA GLY A 141 41.15 -34.93 17.41
C GLY A 141 41.91 -33.70 16.93
N THR A 142 41.26 -32.92 16.07
CA THR A 142 41.85 -31.75 15.42
C THR A 142 41.86 -30.50 16.29
N SER A 143 40.83 -30.28 17.10
CA SER A 143 40.72 -29.10 17.95
C SER A 143 39.92 -29.40 19.22
N PRO A 144 40.47 -29.13 20.42
CA PRO A 144 39.80 -29.44 21.67
C PRO A 144 38.56 -28.55 21.86
N LEU A 145 37.59 -29.06 22.61
CA LEU A 145 36.41 -28.32 23.03
C LEU A 145 36.81 -27.23 24.03
N ASP A 146 36.73 -25.99 23.59
CA ASP A 146 36.95 -24.81 24.42
C ASP A 146 35.73 -23.86 24.38
N LEU A 147 35.75 -22.88 25.28
CA LEU A 147 34.70 -21.87 25.37
C LEU A 147 34.48 -21.12 24.05
N LYS A 148 35.57 -20.83 23.32
CA LYS A 148 35.54 -20.08 22.08
C LYS A 148 34.82 -20.85 20.97
N MET A 149 35.09 -22.14 20.84
CA MET A 149 34.46 -23.02 19.86
C MET A 149 32.97 -23.18 20.14
N ILE A 150 32.61 -23.41 21.40
CA ILE A 150 31.22 -23.58 21.82
C ILE A 150 30.44 -22.28 21.60
N LEU A 151 30.94 -21.13 22.07
CA LEU A 151 30.32 -19.83 21.85
C LEU A 151 30.14 -19.55 20.35
N GLY A 152 31.17 -19.82 19.54
CA GLY A 152 31.11 -19.63 18.09
C GLY A 152 30.00 -20.47 17.43
N LYS A 153 29.79 -21.71 17.88
CA LYS A 153 28.75 -22.60 17.35
C LYS A 153 27.36 -22.30 17.88
N PHE A 154 27.26 -21.85 19.13
CA PHE A 154 25.98 -21.58 19.80
C PHE A 154 25.50 -20.14 19.63
N LYS A 155 26.32 -19.23 19.07
CA LYS A 155 25.98 -17.84 18.77
C LYS A 155 24.59 -17.63 18.11
N PRO A 156 24.12 -18.47 17.16
CA PRO A 156 22.78 -18.30 16.57
C PRO A 156 21.62 -18.41 17.57
N ILE A 157 21.82 -18.97 18.77
CA ILE A 157 20.82 -18.94 19.85
C ILE A 157 20.47 -17.50 20.21
N ASN A 158 21.43 -16.57 20.14
CA ASN A 158 21.21 -15.15 20.39
C ASN A 158 20.35 -14.47 19.32
N GLU A 159 20.00 -15.13 18.21
CA GLU A 159 19.07 -14.62 17.20
C GLU A 159 17.62 -15.03 17.49
N SER A 160 17.39 -15.81 18.56
CA SER A 160 16.05 -16.19 19.05
C SER A 160 15.51 -15.20 20.10
N GLU A 161 14.40 -15.57 20.75
CA GLU A 161 13.85 -14.89 21.93
C GLU A 161 14.75 -15.01 23.17
N TYR A 162 15.88 -15.72 23.08
CA TYR A 162 16.84 -15.91 24.16
C TYR A 162 18.20 -15.29 23.82
N PHE A 163 18.99 -14.99 24.85
CA PHE A 163 20.42 -14.70 24.72
C PHE A 163 21.22 -15.54 25.72
N ILE A 164 22.41 -15.98 25.30
CA ILE A 164 23.33 -16.71 26.16
C ILE A 164 23.96 -15.72 27.13
N GLU A 165 23.58 -15.79 28.40
CA GLU A 165 24.16 -15.01 29.49
C GLU A 165 25.51 -15.58 29.91
N GLN A 166 25.56 -16.91 30.06
CA GLN A 166 26.75 -17.61 30.55
C GLN A 166 26.88 -19.01 29.96
N ILE A 167 28.12 -19.44 29.74
CA ILE A 167 28.48 -20.83 29.44
C ILE A 167 29.49 -21.33 30.47
N GLU A 168 29.17 -22.45 31.12
CA GLU A 168 30.02 -23.09 32.11
C GLU A 168 30.63 -24.39 31.60
N LEU A 169 31.94 -24.56 31.82
CA LEU A 169 32.73 -25.71 31.36
C LEU A 169 33.44 -26.45 32.50
N ASN A 170 33.18 -26.10 33.76
CA ASN A 170 33.92 -26.61 34.93
C ASN A 170 33.87 -28.14 35.06
N ASN A 171 32.84 -28.77 34.49
CA ASN A 171 32.63 -30.22 34.52
C ASN A 171 33.00 -30.93 33.20
N LEU A 172 33.72 -30.24 32.31
CA LEU A 172 34.26 -30.81 31.08
C LEU A 172 35.74 -31.16 31.30
N GLN A 173 36.10 -32.42 31.09
CA GLN A 173 37.51 -32.82 31.15
C GLN A 173 38.32 -32.09 30.05
N PRO A 174 39.56 -31.64 30.33
CA PRO A 174 40.43 -31.03 29.34
C PRO A 174 40.74 -31.97 28.16
N ASP A 175 41.13 -31.38 27.02
CA ASP A 175 41.60 -32.10 25.82
C ASP A 175 40.62 -33.14 25.27
N LEU A 176 39.32 -32.80 25.29
CA LEU A 176 38.27 -33.61 24.67
C LEU A 176 37.85 -33.07 23.31
N TYR A 177 37.49 -33.99 22.43
CA TYR A 177 37.19 -33.73 21.02
C TYR A 177 35.84 -34.33 20.63
N ILE A 178 35.11 -33.64 19.76
CA ILE A 178 33.85 -34.12 19.18
C ILE A 178 33.72 -33.62 17.72
N PRO A 179 33.07 -34.36 16.81
CA PRO A 179 32.81 -33.87 15.46
C PRO A 179 31.99 -32.57 15.45
N PHE A 180 32.34 -31.62 14.59
CA PHE A 180 31.62 -30.35 14.45
C PHE A 180 30.13 -30.50 14.10
N LYS A 181 29.77 -31.60 13.43
CA LYS A 181 28.38 -31.94 13.11
C LYS A 181 27.54 -32.14 14.38
N GLU A 182 28.12 -32.70 15.44
CA GLU A 182 27.44 -32.91 16.73
C GLU A 182 27.10 -31.59 17.41
N LEU A 183 28.02 -30.63 17.44
CA LEU A 183 27.75 -29.29 17.98
C LEU A 183 26.66 -28.58 17.19
N THR A 184 26.62 -28.79 15.87
CA THR A 184 25.56 -28.23 15.01
C THR A 184 24.20 -28.89 15.30
N SER A 185 24.19 -30.21 15.48
CA SER A 185 22.99 -30.99 15.86
C SER A 185 22.45 -30.55 17.21
N LEU A 186 23.31 -30.46 18.23
CA LEU A 186 22.95 -29.97 19.56
C LEU A 186 22.37 -28.55 19.50
N LYS A 187 23.02 -27.62 18.80
CA LYS A 187 22.50 -26.25 18.61
C LYS A 187 21.11 -26.24 17.97
N ASN A 188 20.88 -27.04 16.92
CA ASN A 188 19.57 -27.11 16.27
C ASN A 188 18.50 -27.70 17.21
N ARG A 189 18.84 -28.72 18.00
CA ARG A 189 17.93 -29.33 18.99
C ARG A 189 17.60 -28.37 20.14
N ILE A 190 18.58 -27.59 20.60
CA ILE A 190 18.35 -26.50 21.57
C ILE A 190 17.35 -25.49 21.00
N LEU A 191 17.59 -24.98 19.78
CA LEU A 191 16.70 -24.03 19.12
C LEU A 191 15.29 -24.58 18.89
N TYR A 192 15.15 -25.88 18.64
CA TYR A 192 13.85 -26.53 18.47
C TYR A 192 13.06 -26.56 19.79
N ILE A 193 13.71 -26.96 20.89
CA ILE A 193 13.06 -26.99 22.21
C ILE A 193 12.70 -25.58 22.68
N LEU A 194 13.59 -24.60 22.48
CA LEU A 194 13.34 -23.20 22.82
C LEU A 194 12.21 -22.54 22.00
N LYS A 195 11.74 -23.16 20.92
CA LYS A 195 10.64 -22.67 20.07
C LYS A 195 9.35 -23.46 20.27
N ASP A 196 9.15 -24.07 21.44
CA ASP A 196 7.98 -24.91 21.77
C ASP A 196 7.75 -26.04 20.76
N SER A 197 8.84 -26.65 20.25
CA SER A 197 8.76 -27.73 19.26
C SER A 197 8.03 -27.35 17.95
N ARG A 198 7.89 -26.05 17.65
CA ARG A 198 7.31 -25.57 16.39
C ARG A 198 8.35 -25.69 15.27
N GLU A 199 7.89 -26.11 14.09
CA GLU A 199 8.74 -26.14 12.90
C GLU A 199 9.25 -24.73 12.57
N THR A 200 10.56 -24.60 12.41
CA THR A 200 11.18 -23.37 11.94
C THR A 200 11.04 -23.30 10.43
N TYR A 201 10.20 -22.39 9.94
CA TYR A 201 10.20 -22.04 8.52
C TYR A 201 11.51 -21.31 8.20
N PRO A 202 12.24 -21.72 7.14
CA PRO A 202 13.36 -20.92 6.67
C PRO A 202 12.85 -19.51 6.29
N PRO A 203 13.64 -18.45 6.52
CA PRO A 203 13.32 -17.13 5.99
C PRO A 203 12.99 -17.23 4.51
N ILE A 204 11.91 -16.58 4.07
CA ILE A 204 11.59 -16.50 2.65
C ILE A 204 12.73 -15.72 1.99
N GLU A 205 13.47 -16.38 1.10
CA GLU A 205 14.48 -15.70 0.28
C GLU A 205 13.78 -14.71 -0.64
N THR A 206 14.11 -13.43 -0.49
CA THR A 206 13.61 -12.39 -1.40
C THR A 206 14.43 -12.44 -2.70
N PRO A 207 13.79 -12.24 -3.87
CA PRO A 207 14.51 -12.23 -5.14
C PRO A 207 15.63 -11.18 -5.11
N VAL A 208 16.87 -11.58 -5.40
CA VAL A 208 17.99 -10.64 -5.42
C VAL A 208 17.78 -9.67 -6.59
N LEU A 209 17.52 -8.41 -6.27
CA LEU A 209 17.40 -7.34 -7.27
C LEU A 209 18.78 -7.07 -7.88
N LYS A 210 19.01 -7.60 -9.08
CA LYS A 210 20.20 -7.30 -9.87
C LYS A 210 20.26 -5.80 -10.11
N GLY A 211 21.41 -5.18 -9.84
CA GLY A 211 21.65 -3.79 -10.23
C GLY A 211 21.75 -3.70 -11.75
N GLN A 212 21.13 -2.69 -12.35
CA GLN A 212 21.21 -2.46 -13.79
C GLN A 212 22.47 -1.69 -14.19
N ARG A 213 22.89 -1.91 -15.44
CA ARG A 213 23.85 -1.07 -16.17
C ARG A 213 23.22 0.29 -16.46
N ASP A 214 23.99 1.37 -16.29
CA ASP A 214 23.60 2.77 -16.54
C ASP A 214 23.28 3.06 -18.01
N VAL A 215 22.25 2.43 -18.58
CA VAL A 215 21.72 2.84 -19.89
C VAL A 215 20.87 4.08 -19.67
N LYS A 216 21.48 5.25 -19.87
CA LYS A 216 20.76 6.53 -19.84
C LYS A 216 19.69 6.51 -20.92
N VAL A 217 18.42 6.58 -20.51
CA VAL A 217 17.28 6.68 -21.42
C VAL A 217 17.05 8.15 -21.77
N LYS A 218 16.82 8.45 -23.05
CA LYS A 218 16.34 9.77 -23.47
C LYS A 218 14.86 9.88 -23.06
N ALA A 219 14.55 10.75 -22.11
CA ALA A 219 13.20 10.96 -21.64
C ALA A 219 12.33 11.62 -22.72
N THR A 220 11.05 11.26 -22.73
CA THR A 220 9.99 11.85 -23.57
C THR A 220 8.97 12.58 -22.69
N ILE A 221 8.06 13.33 -23.30
CA ILE A 221 6.86 13.85 -22.63
C ILE A 221 5.68 12.94 -22.92
N SER A 222 4.83 12.74 -21.92
CA SER A 222 3.49 12.18 -22.09
C SER A 222 2.43 13.10 -21.52
N VAL A 223 1.27 13.19 -22.18
CA VAL A 223 0.23 14.17 -21.87
C VAL A 223 -1.12 13.48 -21.73
N LEU A 224 -1.87 13.80 -20.67
CA LEU A 224 -3.27 13.36 -20.49
C LEU A 224 -4.26 14.49 -20.75
N PHE A 225 -5.30 14.16 -21.51
CA PHE A 225 -6.51 14.96 -21.69
C PHE A 225 -7.76 14.08 -21.51
N SER A 226 -8.90 14.75 -21.31
CA SER A 226 -10.21 14.11 -21.12
C SER A 226 -11.23 14.54 -22.17
N SER A 227 -10.84 15.39 -23.13
CA SER A 227 -11.72 15.98 -24.14
C SER A 227 -11.25 15.62 -25.55
N GLN A 228 -12.20 15.29 -26.42
CA GLN A 228 -11.93 15.05 -27.84
C GLN A 228 -11.38 16.30 -28.56
N LYS A 229 -11.68 17.50 -28.03
CA LYS A 229 -11.20 18.77 -28.59
C LYS A 229 -9.68 18.92 -28.52
N ASP A 230 -9.04 18.20 -27.61
CA ASP A 230 -7.59 18.25 -27.42
C ASP A 230 -6.85 17.25 -28.34
N LEU A 231 -7.57 16.47 -29.16
CA LEU A 231 -6.95 15.50 -30.07
C LEU A 231 -6.09 16.16 -31.16
N ASP A 232 -6.37 17.40 -31.54
CA ASP A 232 -5.56 18.12 -32.54
C ASP A 232 -4.12 18.36 -32.04
N LEU A 233 -3.90 18.36 -30.72
CA LEU A 233 -2.56 18.45 -30.11
C LEU A 233 -1.66 17.27 -30.50
N CYS A 234 -2.23 16.14 -30.94
CA CYS A 234 -1.46 15.00 -31.46
C CYS A 234 -0.62 15.36 -32.68
N ASN A 235 -1.03 16.37 -33.45
CA ASN A 235 -0.34 16.78 -34.67
C ASN A 235 0.74 17.84 -34.40
N GLU A 236 0.75 18.46 -33.22
CA GLU A 236 1.62 19.59 -32.89
C GLU A 236 2.81 19.22 -32.00
N SER A 237 2.81 18.03 -31.39
CA SER A 237 3.83 17.58 -30.45
C SER A 237 4.30 16.16 -30.73
N SER A 238 5.52 15.87 -30.30
CA SER A 238 6.11 14.52 -30.32
C SER A 238 5.76 13.70 -29.07
N ALA A 239 4.96 14.24 -28.16
CA ALA A 239 4.58 13.61 -26.90
C ALA A 239 3.71 12.37 -27.10
N ASP A 240 3.83 11.41 -26.18
CA ASP A 240 2.87 10.31 -26.07
C ASP A 240 1.53 10.87 -25.55
N ILE A 241 0.45 10.59 -26.28
CA ILE A 241 -0.86 11.19 -26.11
C ILE A 241 -1.79 10.20 -25.40
N TYR A 242 -2.27 10.55 -24.22
CA TYR A 242 -3.16 9.74 -23.40
C TYR A 242 -4.55 10.36 -23.32
N CYS A 243 -5.60 9.56 -23.54
CA CYS A 243 -6.98 9.99 -23.37
C CYS A 243 -7.63 9.27 -22.18
N GLN A 244 -8.07 10.03 -21.18
CA GLN A 244 -8.75 9.49 -20.02
C GLN A 244 -10.14 8.97 -20.39
N LEU A 245 -10.38 7.69 -20.08
CA LEU A 245 -11.71 7.10 -20.12
C LEU A 245 -12.55 7.56 -18.91
N PRO A 246 -13.85 7.83 -19.10
CA PRO A 246 -14.75 8.13 -17.99
C PRO A 246 -14.91 6.91 -17.06
N ASP A 247 -15.30 7.17 -15.82
CA ASP A 247 -15.64 6.12 -14.85
C ASP A 247 -16.96 5.42 -15.23
N GLY A 248 -17.94 6.19 -15.74
CA GLY A 248 -19.18 5.69 -16.35
C GLY A 248 -18.98 5.38 -17.81
N LEU A 249 -18.34 4.26 -18.10
CA LEU A 249 -17.93 3.88 -19.45
C LEU A 249 -19.06 3.27 -20.27
N ASN A 250 -19.97 2.51 -19.63
CA ASN A 250 -21.01 1.75 -20.33
C ASN A 250 -21.80 2.63 -21.31
N THR A 251 -22.20 3.81 -20.85
CA THR A 251 -23.11 4.70 -21.58
C THR A 251 -22.44 5.47 -22.73
N ARG A 252 -21.11 5.45 -22.80
CA ARG A 252 -20.30 6.13 -23.83
C ARG A 252 -19.40 5.19 -24.62
N SER A 253 -19.52 3.87 -24.40
CA SER A 253 -18.64 2.87 -24.99
C SER A 253 -18.57 2.96 -26.52
N PRO A 254 -19.69 3.07 -27.27
CA PRO A 254 -19.64 3.12 -28.74
C PRO A 254 -18.85 4.31 -29.29
N ASP A 255 -19.07 5.50 -28.73
CA ASP A 255 -18.39 6.73 -29.16
C ASP A 255 -16.88 6.69 -28.86
N LEU A 256 -16.52 6.09 -27.72
CA LEU A 256 -15.12 5.93 -27.32
C LEU A 256 -14.41 4.88 -28.18
N ILE A 257 -15.07 3.77 -28.51
CA ILE A 257 -14.53 2.77 -29.42
C ILE A 257 -14.23 3.40 -30.78
N ASP A 258 -15.19 4.13 -31.36
CA ASP A 258 -15.01 4.83 -32.63
C ASP A 258 -13.85 5.84 -32.57
N LEU A 259 -13.74 6.60 -31.46
CA LEU A 259 -12.63 7.53 -31.24
C LEU A 259 -11.26 6.84 -31.29
N PHE A 260 -11.08 5.74 -30.54
CA PHE A 260 -9.78 5.06 -30.51
C PHE A 260 -9.48 4.27 -31.77
N ILE A 261 -10.51 3.79 -32.49
CA ILE A 261 -10.33 3.16 -33.81
C ILE A 261 -9.83 4.19 -34.83
N LYS A 262 -10.42 5.39 -34.85
CA LYS A 262 -10.02 6.50 -35.74
C LYS A 262 -8.66 7.08 -35.36
N ASN A 263 -8.31 7.10 -34.08
CA ASN A 263 -7.10 7.74 -33.56
C ASN A 263 -6.15 6.72 -32.90
N ARG A 264 -5.57 5.83 -33.71
CA ARG A 264 -4.72 4.70 -33.24
C ARG A 264 -3.46 5.10 -32.45
N ASN A 265 -3.04 6.36 -32.55
CA ASN A 265 -1.88 6.89 -31.82
C ASN A 265 -2.25 7.37 -30.40
N VAL A 266 -3.54 7.55 -30.10
CA VAL A 266 -4.02 7.93 -28.77
C VAL A 266 -4.08 6.68 -27.90
N ILE A 267 -3.42 6.73 -26.76
CA ILE A 267 -3.35 5.61 -25.81
C ILE A 267 -4.50 5.74 -24.81
N PRO A 268 -5.36 4.70 -24.67
CA PRO A 268 -6.42 4.71 -23.67
C PRO A 268 -5.86 4.69 -22.24
N TRP A 269 -6.41 5.57 -21.40
CA TRP A 269 -6.09 5.64 -19.97
C TRP A 269 -7.31 5.25 -19.13
N PHE A 270 -7.28 4.07 -18.54
CA PHE A 270 -8.37 3.51 -17.74
C PHE A 270 -8.35 4.03 -16.30
N PRO A 271 -9.52 4.41 -15.74
CA PRO A 271 -9.64 4.86 -14.36
C PRO A 271 -9.40 3.74 -13.34
N SER A 272 -9.29 4.11 -12.07
CA SER A 272 -9.05 3.16 -10.97
C SER A 272 -10.30 2.36 -10.61
N VAL A 273 -11.49 2.96 -10.72
CA VAL A 273 -12.76 2.35 -10.30
C VAL A 273 -13.60 2.00 -11.53
N LEU A 274 -13.55 0.74 -11.92
CA LEU A 274 -14.42 0.14 -12.94
C LEU A 274 -15.03 -1.13 -12.36
N ILE A 275 -16.36 -1.20 -12.30
CA ILE A 275 -17.09 -2.29 -11.67
C ILE A 275 -18.39 -2.56 -12.43
N GLY A 276 -18.86 -3.80 -12.44
CA GLY A 276 -20.14 -4.18 -13.04
C GLY A 276 -20.19 -3.90 -14.54
N GLU A 277 -21.20 -3.15 -14.98
CA GLU A 277 -21.41 -2.82 -16.39
C GLU A 277 -20.28 -1.97 -16.97
N ASP A 278 -19.74 -1.01 -16.20
CA ASP A 278 -18.61 -0.18 -16.66
C ASP A 278 -17.33 -0.99 -16.85
N TYR A 279 -17.11 -2.00 -16.01
CA TYR A 279 -16.01 -2.96 -16.21
C TYR A 279 -16.23 -3.79 -17.48
N SER A 280 -17.46 -4.26 -17.70
CA SER A 280 -17.80 -5.06 -18.88
C SER A 280 -17.60 -4.26 -20.17
N ALA A 281 -18.03 -3.00 -20.19
CA ALA A 281 -17.79 -2.07 -21.29
C ALA A 281 -16.29 -1.78 -21.51
N ALA A 282 -15.50 -1.73 -20.44
CA ALA A 282 -14.04 -1.55 -20.55
C ALA A 282 -13.37 -2.74 -21.22
N VAL A 283 -13.82 -3.96 -20.90
CA VAL A 283 -13.35 -5.19 -21.55
C VAL A 283 -13.77 -5.23 -23.02
N GLU A 284 -15.01 -4.86 -23.33
CA GLU A 284 -15.49 -4.76 -24.71
C GLU A 284 -14.66 -3.75 -25.52
N LEU A 285 -14.37 -2.58 -24.94
CA LEU A 285 -13.51 -1.58 -25.58
C LEU A 285 -12.13 -2.16 -25.90
N LEU A 286 -11.50 -2.88 -24.98
CA LEU A 286 -10.21 -3.55 -25.25
C LEU A 286 -10.33 -4.56 -26.40
N GLN A 287 -11.40 -5.36 -26.41
CA GLN A 287 -11.63 -6.39 -27.42
C GLN A 287 -11.82 -5.80 -28.82
N GLN A 288 -12.58 -4.71 -28.95
CA GLN A 288 -12.86 -4.07 -30.24
C GLN A 288 -11.72 -3.17 -30.71
N VAL A 289 -11.14 -2.39 -29.80
CA VAL A 289 -10.07 -1.44 -30.15
C VAL A 289 -8.74 -2.17 -30.33
N GLN A 290 -8.37 -3.16 -29.50
CA GLN A 290 -7.04 -3.80 -29.56
C GLN A 290 -5.87 -2.78 -29.62
N PRO A 291 -5.80 -1.81 -28.70
CA PRO A 291 -4.71 -0.83 -28.68
C PRO A 291 -3.36 -1.54 -28.47
N LYS A 292 -2.27 -0.97 -29.01
CA LYS A 292 -0.92 -1.52 -28.79
C LYS A 292 -0.47 -1.39 -27.34
N LEU A 293 -0.95 -0.35 -26.66
CA LEU A 293 -0.56 0.03 -25.31
C LEU A 293 -1.76 0.67 -24.61
N ILE A 294 -1.91 0.41 -23.31
CA ILE A 294 -2.84 1.13 -22.43
C ILE A 294 -2.12 1.62 -21.17
N VAL A 295 -2.70 2.60 -20.49
CA VAL A 295 -2.39 2.91 -19.09
C VAL A 295 -3.61 2.56 -18.24
N THR A 296 -3.42 1.90 -17.11
CA THR A 296 -4.54 1.57 -16.22
C THR A 296 -4.18 1.70 -14.75
N ASN A 297 -5.12 2.21 -13.97
CA ASN A 297 -5.08 2.21 -12.51
C ASN A 297 -5.91 1.06 -11.90
N ASN A 298 -6.42 0.15 -12.75
CA ASN A 298 -7.25 -0.99 -12.37
C ASN A 298 -6.57 -2.30 -12.81
N THR A 299 -6.23 -3.15 -11.83
CA THR A 299 -5.51 -4.41 -12.08
C THR A 299 -6.39 -5.47 -12.75
N GLY A 300 -7.72 -5.39 -12.66
CA GLY A 300 -8.64 -6.22 -13.43
C GLY A 300 -8.54 -5.92 -14.92
N ILE A 301 -8.52 -4.64 -15.31
CA ILE A 301 -8.29 -4.24 -16.70
C ILE A 301 -6.90 -4.64 -17.19
N ALA A 302 -5.87 -4.52 -16.34
CA ALA A 302 -4.53 -5.00 -16.67
C ALA A 302 -4.50 -6.51 -16.96
N TYR A 303 -5.26 -7.29 -16.19
CA TYR A 303 -5.40 -8.73 -16.39
C TYR A 303 -6.09 -9.08 -17.71
N GLU A 304 -7.17 -8.35 -18.07
CA GLU A 304 -7.85 -8.56 -19.35
C GLU A 304 -7.01 -8.12 -20.55
N ALA A 305 -6.28 -7.01 -20.45
CA ALA A 305 -5.32 -6.57 -21.46
C ALA A 305 -4.23 -7.62 -21.71
N ASN A 306 -3.70 -8.21 -20.63
CA ASN A 306 -2.69 -9.29 -20.70
C ASN A 306 -3.22 -10.50 -21.49
N LYS A 307 -4.45 -10.98 -21.21
CA LYS A 307 -5.06 -12.09 -21.97
C LYS A 307 -5.15 -11.82 -23.46
N LEU A 308 -5.37 -10.55 -23.84
CA LEU A 308 -5.46 -10.10 -25.23
C LEU A 308 -4.09 -9.81 -25.85
N GLY A 309 -2.98 -9.97 -25.11
CA GLY A 309 -1.64 -9.63 -25.60
C GLY A 309 -1.38 -8.13 -25.73
N ILE A 310 -2.23 -7.29 -25.11
CA ILE A 310 -2.10 -5.84 -25.11
C ILE A 310 -1.08 -5.43 -24.04
N SER A 311 -0.07 -4.66 -24.44
CA SER A 311 0.91 -4.11 -23.51
C SER A 311 0.24 -3.07 -22.59
N TRP A 312 0.67 -2.99 -21.34
CA TRP A 312 0.10 -2.02 -20.40
C TRP A 312 1.14 -1.38 -19.49
N ILE A 313 0.81 -0.19 -19.00
CA ILE A 313 1.58 0.57 -18.02
C ILE A 313 0.75 0.70 -16.73
N ALA A 314 1.39 0.41 -15.61
CA ALA A 314 0.84 0.62 -14.28
C ALA A 314 0.72 2.12 -14.00
N GLY A 315 -0.51 2.63 -13.94
CA GLY A 315 -0.81 4.04 -13.71
C GLY A 315 -0.40 4.53 -12.31
N PRO A 316 -0.40 5.87 -12.09
CA PRO A 316 0.12 6.49 -10.87
C PRO A 316 -0.63 6.09 -9.61
N TYR A 317 -1.91 5.71 -9.69
CA TYR A 317 -2.73 5.35 -8.51
C TYR A 317 -2.55 3.90 -8.05
N LEU A 318 -1.68 3.13 -8.72
CA LEU A 318 -1.20 1.86 -8.18
C LEU A 318 -0.11 2.07 -7.10
N ASN A 319 0.32 3.31 -6.85
CA ASN A 319 1.19 3.71 -5.74
C ASN A 319 2.46 2.87 -5.61
N VAL A 320 3.17 2.69 -6.74
CA VAL A 320 4.40 1.91 -6.76
C VAL A 320 5.54 2.69 -6.10
N VAL A 321 5.99 2.18 -4.95
CA VAL A 321 6.99 2.83 -4.07
C VAL A 321 8.29 2.03 -3.91
N ASN A 322 8.41 0.83 -4.51
CA ASN A 322 9.59 -0.02 -4.35
C ASN A 322 9.88 -0.91 -5.57
N SER A 323 11.13 -1.36 -5.64
CA SER A 323 11.67 -2.19 -6.72
C SER A 323 11.00 -3.56 -6.88
N TYR A 324 10.56 -4.18 -5.77
CA TYR A 324 9.92 -5.49 -5.80
C TYR A 324 8.52 -5.43 -6.43
N SER A 325 7.82 -4.33 -6.24
CA SER A 325 6.53 -4.08 -6.89
C SER A 325 6.72 -3.99 -8.41
N LEU A 326 7.77 -3.30 -8.89
CA LEU A 326 8.11 -3.25 -10.31
C LEU A 326 8.44 -4.64 -10.87
N LEU A 327 9.23 -5.43 -10.13
CA LEU A 327 9.57 -6.80 -10.53
C LEU A 327 8.32 -7.67 -10.62
N CYS A 328 7.44 -7.59 -9.63
CA CYS A 328 6.17 -8.32 -9.61
C CYS A 328 5.26 -7.91 -10.79
N LEU A 329 5.11 -6.61 -11.04
CA LEU A 329 4.33 -6.10 -12.17
C LEU A 329 4.84 -6.66 -13.51
N LYS A 330 6.16 -6.66 -13.70
CA LYS A 330 6.76 -7.24 -14.91
C LYS A 330 6.52 -8.75 -15.00
N GLU A 331 6.96 -9.51 -13.99
CA GLU A 331 7.05 -10.97 -14.07
C GLU A 331 5.70 -11.68 -13.92
N LYS A 332 4.77 -11.11 -13.13
CA LYS A 332 3.49 -11.76 -12.81
C LYS A 332 2.32 -11.21 -13.59
N PHE A 333 2.41 -9.98 -14.08
CA PHE A 333 1.30 -9.30 -14.75
C PHE A 333 1.62 -8.83 -16.17
N ASN A 334 2.79 -9.17 -16.73
CA ASN A 334 3.24 -8.76 -18.07
C ASN A 334 3.17 -7.24 -18.27
N CYS A 335 3.49 -6.48 -17.23
CA CYS A 335 3.51 -5.02 -17.28
C CYS A 335 4.77 -4.54 -18.01
N SER A 336 4.62 -3.54 -18.87
CA SER A 336 5.71 -2.97 -19.68
C SER A 336 6.37 -1.74 -19.06
N GLY A 337 5.70 -1.10 -18.10
CA GLY A 337 6.21 0.08 -17.42
C GLY A 337 5.33 0.50 -16.24
N SER A 338 5.85 1.37 -15.39
CA SER A 338 5.12 1.86 -14.22
C SER A 338 5.43 3.30 -13.94
N PHE A 339 4.41 4.01 -13.49
CA PHE A 339 4.57 5.27 -12.77
C PHE A 339 5.17 4.98 -11.39
N ILE A 340 6.16 5.79 -11.01
CA ILE A 340 6.66 5.82 -9.63
C ILE A 340 5.81 6.81 -8.85
N SER A 341 5.39 6.42 -7.65
CA SER A 341 4.52 7.26 -6.82
C SER A 341 5.17 8.62 -6.52
N ASN A 342 4.37 9.67 -6.65
CA ASN A 342 4.75 11.03 -6.24
C ASN A 342 4.77 11.23 -4.72
N GLU A 343 4.34 10.23 -3.94
CA GLU A 343 4.27 10.27 -2.48
C GLU A 343 5.62 10.00 -1.78
N ILE A 344 6.61 9.47 -2.51
CA ILE A 344 7.94 9.21 -1.98
C ILE A 344 8.93 10.32 -2.31
N ASN A 345 9.89 10.53 -1.40
CA ASN A 345 10.88 11.58 -1.54
C ASN A 345 12.00 11.22 -2.53
N ARG A 346 12.80 12.22 -2.87
CA ARG A 346 13.96 12.08 -3.76
C ARG A 346 14.91 10.93 -3.40
N GLN A 347 15.22 10.74 -2.13
CA GLN A 347 16.15 9.68 -1.71
C GLN A 347 15.54 8.29 -1.91
N GLN A 348 14.25 8.14 -1.59
CA GLN A 348 13.49 6.92 -1.82
C GLN A 348 13.39 6.59 -3.31
N ILE A 349 13.04 7.56 -4.16
CA ILE A 349 12.99 7.35 -5.62
C ILE A 349 14.35 6.90 -6.15
N ARG A 350 15.45 7.51 -5.69
CA ARG A 350 16.81 7.16 -6.12
C ARG A 350 17.21 5.73 -5.76
N SER A 351 16.59 5.15 -4.72
CA SER A 351 16.84 3.76 -4.31
C SER A 351 16.11 2.71 -5.17
N ILE A 352 15.15 3.13 -6.00
CA ILE A 352 14.35 2.22 -6.82
C ILE A 352 15.21 1.65 -7.94
N LYS A 353 15.19 0.32 -8.04
CA LYS A 353 15.83 -0.46 -9.10
C LYS A 353 14.73 -1.02 -9.99
N LYS A 354 14.71 -0.62 -11.26
CA LYS A 354 13.77 -1.14 -12.24
C LYS A 354 14.26 -2.48 -12.84
N PRO A 355 13.34 -3.37 -13.26
CA PRO A 355 13.69 -4.54 -14.05
C PRO A 355 14.24 -4.19 -15.44
N ASP A 356 14.90 -5.15 -16.10
CA ASP A 356 15.34 -5.03 -17.52
C ASP A 356 14.15 -4.71 -18.43
N ASP A 357 14.37 -3.94 -19.49
CA ASP A 357 13.34 -3.58 -20.48
C ASP A 357 12.02 -3.04 -19.90
N PHE A 358 12.07 -2.40 -18.73
CA PHE A 358 10.91 -1.86 -18.04
C PHE A 358 10.99 -0.33 -18.04
N LYS A 359 9.91 0.33 -18.49
CA LYS A 359 9.84 1.80 -18.57
C LYS A 359 9.40 2.40 -17.24
N LEU A 360 10.09 3.46 -16.80
CA LEU A 360 9.68 4.23 -15.63
C LEU A 360 9.06 5.56 -16.05
N TYR A 361 7.94 5.90 -15.42
CA TYR A 361 7.22 7.14 -15.64
C TYR A 361 7.19 7.96 -14.34
N TYR A 362 7.19 9.28 -14.47
CA TYR A 362 7.03 10.19 -13.34
C TYR A 362 6.04 11.29 -13.67
N SER A 363 5.05 11.51 -12.81
CA SER A 363 4.09 12.61 -12.97
C SER A 363 4.78 13.91 -12.59
N ILE A 364 5.22 14.70 -13.58
CA ILE A 364 5.95 15.95 -13.34
C ILE A 364 5.01 17.12 -13.04
N TYR A 365 3.80 17.08 -13.59
CA TYR A 365 2.74 18.06 -13.37
C TYR A 365 1.37 17.38 -13.35
N HIS A 366 0.63 17.50 -12.25
CA HIS A 366 -0.71 16.91 -12.14
C HIS A 366 -1.52 17.50 -10.98
N PRO A 367 -2.87 17.42 -11.01
CA PRO A 367 -3.68 17.68 -9.82
C PRO A 367 -3.39 16.62 -8.75
N ILE A 368 -3.35 17.04 -7.48
CA ILE A 368 -3.15 16.13 -6.35
C ILE A 368 -4.49 15.54 -5.96
N VAL A 369 -4.75 14.31 -6.41
CA VAL A 369 -5.96 13.55 -6.03
C VAL A 369 -5.73 12.95 -4.65
N LEU A 370 -6.61 13.29 -3.72
CA LEU A 370 -6.56 12.79 -2.34
C LEU A 370 -7.50 11.61 -2.12
N MET A 371 -8.64 11.62 -2.81
CA MET A 371 -9.63 10.55 -2.73
C MET A 371 -10.53 10.55 -3.95
N THR A 372 -10.92 9.37 -4.41
CA THR A 372 -12.04 9.17 -5.35
C THR A 372 -13.05 8.26 -4.69
N SER A 373 -14.35 8.57 -4.81
CA SER A 373 -15.42 7.80 -4.18
C SER A 373 -16.65 7.67 -5.09
N ARG A 374 -17.19 6.45 -5.10
CA ARG A 374 -18.52 6.17 -5.66
C ARG A 374 -19.62 6.85 -4.85
N GLN A 375 -19.40 7.13 -3.57
CA GLN A 375 -20.33 7.86 -2.71
C GLN A 375 -20.32 9.36 -3.01
N CYS A 376 -21.48 10.00 -2.94
CA CYS A 376 -21.69 11.40 -3.28
C CYS A 376 -21.31 12.31 -2.11
N PHE A 377 -20.17 12.98 -2.18
CA PHE A 377 -19.77 13.95 -1.15
C PHE A 377 -20.75 15.12 -1.02
N PHE A 378 -21.46 15.46 -2.10
CA PHE A 378 -22.39 16.59 -2.10
C PHE A 378 -23.63 16.38 -1.23
N HIS A 379 -24.01 15.14 -0.90
CA HIS A 379 -25.14 14.87 0.00
C HIS A 379 -24.97 15.58 1.35
N GLN A 380 -23.76 15.54 1.91
CA GLN A 380 -23.47 16.12 3.23
C GLN A 380 -22.99 17.57 3.18
N LEU A 381 -22.50 18.03 2.03
CA LEU A 381 -21.80 19.32 1.95
C LEU A 381 -22.70 20.48 1.55
N ILE A 382 -23.37 20.35 0.41
CA ILE A 382 -24.23 21.40 -0.15
C ILE A 382 -25.64 20.88 -0.45
N GLY A 383 -25.91 19.62 -0.10
CA GLY A 383 -27.16 18.93 -0.39
C GLY A 383 -27.27 18.37 -1.80
N CYS A 384 -28.11 17.35 -1.95
CA CYS A 384 -28.62 16.84 -3.22
C CYS A 384 -30.06 16.39 -3.00
N GLU A 385 -30.92 16.59 -4.00
CA GLU A 385 -32.32 16.16 -3.94
C GLU A 385 -32.44 14.63 -3.99
N LYS A 386 -31.45 13.94 -4.57
CA LYS A 386 -31.41 12.48 -4.60
C LYS A 386 -30.94 11.93 -3.26
N GLU A 387 -31.69 10.98 -2.70
CA GLU A 387 -31.30 10.31 -1.44
C GLU A 387 -30.23 9.22 -1.66
N SER A 388 -30.22 8.63 -2.85
CA SER A 388 -29.28 7.60 -3.30
C SER A 388 -28.67 7.95 -4.65
N ILE A 389 -27.51 7.36 -4.93
CA ILE A 389 -26.83 7.50 -6.21
C ILE A 389 -27.45 6.53 -7.22
N ASP A 390 -27.70 7.02 -8.42
CA ASP A 390 -28.21 6.25 -9.56
C ASP A 390 -27.34 6.47 -10.82
N ALA A 391 -27.74 5.89 -11.95
CA ALA A 391 -26.99 6.00 -13.21
C ALA A 391 -26.88 7.46 -13.70
N GLU A 392 -27.94 8.26 -13.56
CA GLU A 392 -27.95 9.66 -14.00
C GLU A 392 -26.93 10.52 -13.24
N CYS A 393 -26.64 10.17 -11.97
CA CYS A 393 -25.61 10.83 -11.18
C CYS A 393 -24.24 10.75 -11.87
N ILE A 394 -23.89 9.65 -12.53
CA ILE A 394 -22.60 9.54 -13.23
C ILE A 394 -22.66 10.31 -14.54
N GLU A 395 -23.72 10.19 -15.32
CA GLU A 395 -23.79 10.75 -16.67
C GLU A 395 -23.89 12.28 -16.70
N THR A 396 -24.74 12.86 -15.85
CA THR A 396 -25.23 14.23 -16.04
C THR A 396 -24.72 15.21 -14.99
N CYS A 397 -24.49 14.73 -13.76
CA CYS A 397 -24.18 15.60 -12.64
C CYS A 397 -22.79 16.22 -12.78
N LYS A 398 -22.74 17.55 -12.67
CA LYS A 398 -21.52 18.35 -12.62
C LYS A 398 -21.61 19.31 -11.45
N ARG A 399 -20.78 19.12 -10.43
CA ARG A 399 -20.77 19.92 -9.21
C ARG A 399 -19.35 20.11 -8.72
N SER A 400 -19.07 21.25 -8.11
CA SER A 400 -17.78 21.55 -7.51
C SER A 400 -17.98 22.44 -6.28
N THR A 401 -17.25 22.17 -5.21
CA THR A 401 -17.23 22.98 -3.99
C THR A 401 -15.86 22.92 -3.32
N THR A 402 -15.60 23.81 -2.37
CA THR A 402 -14.36 23.86 -1.59
C THR A 402 -14.64 23.56 -0.12
N LEU A 403 -13.78 22.76 0.50
CA LEU A 403 -13.74 22.53 1.94
C LEU A 403 -12.49 23.13 2.54
N THR A 404 -12.62 23.85 3.64
CA THR A 404 -11.47 24.36 4.39
C THR A 404 -11.43 23.71 5.77
N ASN A 405 -10.30 23.10 6.12
CA ASN A 405 -10.15 22.47 7.44
C ASN A 405 -9.80 23.51 8.53
N LEU A 406 -9.75 23.05 9.79
CA LEU A 406 -9.38 23.88 10.95
C LEU A 406 -7.97 24.51 10.86
N LYS A 407 -7.10 23.96 10.02
CA LYS A 407 -5.75 24.49 9.75
C LYS A 407 -5.72 25.46 8.57
N LYS A 408 -6.87 25.89 8.07
CA LYS A 408 -7.03 26.77 6.89
C LYS A 408 -6.45 26.19 5.59
N VAL A 409 -6.34 24.86 5.50
CA VAL A 409 -5.99 24.19 4.24
C VAL A 409 -7.27 23.92 3.46
N SER A 410 -7.27 24.28 2.19
CA SER A 410 -8.40 24.13 1.29
C SER A 410 -8.29 22.84 0.47
N PHE A 411 -9.45 22.24 0.21
CA PHE A 411 -9.62 21.03 -0.60
C PHE A 411 -10.75 21.26 -1.58
N ILE A 412 -10.57 20.76 -2.79
CA ILE A 412 -11.56 20.91 -3.85
C ILE A 412 -12.29 19.59 -3.98
N ILE A 413 -13.61 19.65 -3.94
CA ILE A 413 -14.48 18.51 -4.17
C ILE A 413 -15.14 18.72 -5.52
N ASP A 414 -14.81 17.85 -6.46
CA ASP A 414 -15.32 17.92 -7.82
C ASP A 414 -16.01 16.62 -8.20
N LYS A 415 -17.09 16.78 -8.96
CA LYS A 415 -17.73 15.72 -9.70
C LYS A 415 -17.99 16.24 -11.10
N SER A 416 -17.34 15.63 -12.07
CA SER A 416 -17.52 15.89 -13.49
C SER A 416 -18.41 14.83 -14.14
N ARG A 417 -18.94 15.15 -15.32
CA ARG A 417 -19.81 14.24 -16.09
C ARG A 417 -19.01 13.02 -16.54
N GLY A 418 -19.56 11.84 -16.30
CA GLY A 418 -18.92 10.55 -16.55
C GLY A 418 -17.91 10.15 -15.47
N ALA A 419 -17.74 10.93 -14.39
CA ALA A 419 -16.78 10.64 -13.33
C ALA A 419 -17.43 10.48 -11.95
N TYR A 420 -16.76 9.72 -11.10
CA TYR A 420 -17.01 9.64 -9.67
C TYR A 420 -16.59 10.92 -8.96
N ASN A 421 -16.98 11.02 -7.68
CA ASN A 421 -16.64 12.17 -6.85
C ASN A 421 -15.16 12.10 -6.49
N SER A 422 -14.46 13.21 -6.55
CA SER A 422 -13.05 13.26 -6.17
C SER A 422 -12.76 14.46 -5.27
N ILE A 423 -11.85 14.25 -4.32
CA ILE A 423 -11.27 15.30 -3.48
C ILE A 423 -9.84 15.53 -3.94
N TYR A 424 -9.48 16.80 -4.10
CA TYR A 424 -8.18 17.23 -4.55
C TYR A 424 -7.58 18.25 -3.60
N GLY A 425 -6.25 18.35 -3.61
CA GLY A 425 -5.55 19.50 -3.04
C GLY A 425 -5.95 20.79 -3.76
N ASP A 426 -5.82 21.91 -3.06
CA ASP A 426 -6.04 23.26 -3.60
C ASP A 426 -5.12 23.61 -4.77
N THR A 427 -3.93 23.03 -4.81
CA THR A 427 -2.87 23.31 -5.79
C THR A 427 -2.37 22.05 -6.48
N HIS A 428 -1.92 22.21 -7.73
CA HIS A 428 -1.31 21.14 -8.51
C HIS A 428 0.12 20.87 -8.03
N PHE A 429 0.55 19.63 -8.24
CA PHE A 429 1.93 19.24 -8.11
C PHE A 429 2.73 19.73 -9.32
N LEU A 430 3.92 20.30 -9.11
CA LEU A 430 4.89 20.62 -10.16
C LEU A 430 6.31 20.37 -9.68
N ASN A 431 7.04 19.46 -10.32
CA ASN A 431 8.41 19.13 -9.93
C ASN A 431 9.39 19.12 -11.10
N THR A 432 9.81 20.30 -11.55
CA THR A 432 10.82 20.43 -12.61
C THR A 432 12.21 19.92 -12.22
N ASP A 433 12.52 19.84 -10.92
CA ASP A 433 13.86 19.51 -10.40
C ASP A 433 14.24 18.05 -10.66
N ILE A 434 13.26 17.15 -10.75
CA ILE A 434 13.52 15.71 -10.94
C ILE A 434 14.25 15.40 -12.25
N VAL A 435 14.04 16.23 -13.28
CA VAL A 435 14.71 16.10 -14.59
C VAL A 435 16.22 16.23 -14.43
N THR A 436 16.67 17.16 -13.59
CA THR A 436 18.10 17.40 -13.31
C THR A 436 18.65 16.54 -12.18
N ASP A 437 17.82 16.22 -11.18
CA ASP A 437 18.24 15.40 -10.03
C ASP A 437 18.45 13.92 -10.40
N MET A 438 17.74 13.44 -11.43
CA MET A 438 17.68 12.02 -11.81
C MET A 438 17.78 11.80 -13.34
N PRO A 439 18.84 12.29 -13.99
CA PRO A 439 18.95 12.23 -15.44
C PRO A 439 19.03 10.78 -15.93
N GLY A 440 18.16 10.43 -16.88
CA GLY A 440 18.15 9.12 -17.53
C GLY A 440 17.49 7.99 -16.74
N ILE A 441 16.88 8.27 -15.57
CA ILE A 441 16.11 7.28 -14.80
C ILE A 441 14.74 7.02 -15.42
N PHE A 442 14.03 8.10 -15.78
CA PHE A 442 12.67 8.03 -16.30
C PHE A 442 12.66 8.00 -17.83
N SER A 443 11.83 7.12 -18.38
CA SER A 443 11.59 6.99 -19.82
C SER A 443 10.64 8.07 -20.34
N SER A 444 9.73 8.54 -19.49
CA SER A 444 8.80 9.62 -19.83
C SER A 444 8.40 10.43 -18.59
N PHE A 445 8.24 11.73 -18.77
CA PHE A 445 7.66 12.64 -17.79
C PHE A 445 6.24 12.98 -18.19
N PHE A 446 5.32 12.75 -17.26
CA PHE A 446 3.89 12.82 -17.48
C PHE A 446 3.30 14.14 -16.99
N ILE A 447 2.46 14.74 -17.85
CA ILE A 447 1.78 16.01 -17.61
C ILE A 447 0.27 15.77 -17.74
N ASP A 448 -0.47 16.09 -16.69
CA ASP A 448 -1.94 16.09 -16.71
C ASP A 448 -2.46 17.48 -17.08
N LEU A 449 -3.07 17.61 -18.27
CA LEU A 449 -3.64 18.84 -18.80
C LEU A 449 -5.17 18.77 -18.87
N ARG A 450 -5.80 17.91 -18.07
CA ARG A 450 -7.27 17.90 -17.95
C ARG A 450 -7.75 19.21 -17.35
N ASP A 451 -8.89 19.68 -17.86
CA ASP A 451 -9.49 20.92 -17.38
C ASP A 451 -10.02 20.72 -15.96
N MET A 452 -9.33 21.31 -14.99
CA MET A 452 -9.70 21.22 -13.58
C MET A 452 -9.65 22.60 -12.92
N LYS A 453 -10.66 22.92 -12.11
CA LYS A 453 -10.68 24.16 -11.35
C LYS A 453 -9.95 23.95 -10.03
N THR A 454 -8.75 24.48 -9.94
CA THR A 454 -7.97 24.56 -8.69
C THR A 454 -7.48 25.99 -8.46
N GLU A 455 -6.78 26.24 -7.36
CA GLU A 455 -6.12 27.53 -7.16
C GLU A 455 -4.96 27.72 -8.14
N THR A 456 -4.37 26.63 -8.65
CA THR A 456 -3.36 26.67 -9.70
C THR A 456 -3.96 27.19 -11.00
N LYS A 457 -3.36 28.25 -11.53
CA LYS A 457 -3.67 28.81 -12.84
C LYS A 457 -2.54 28.47 -13.82
N ALA A 458 -2.93 28.17 -15.05
CA ALA A 458 -2.03 28.06 -16.18
C ALA A 458 -2.46 29.10 -17.22
N GLU A 459 -1.64 30.13 -17.42
CA GLU A 459 -1.99 31.30 -18.26
C GLU A 459 -1.70 31.11 -19.76
N LEU A 460 -1.28 29.91 -20.16
CA LEU A 460 -0.97 29.56 -21.55
C LEU A 460 -1.91 28.47 -22.06
N ASP A 461 -2.02 28.38 -23.39
CA ASP A 461 -2.65 27.26 -24.05
C ASP A 461 -1.86 25.95 -23.82
N LYS A 462 -2.55 24.81 -23.99
CA LYS A 462 -1.98 23.49 -23.73
C LYS A 462 -0.75 23.21 -24.60
N SER A 463 -0.75 23.62 -25.86
CA SER A 463 0.38 23.40 -26.77
C SER A 463 1.65 24.14 -26.34
N LYS A 464 1.56 25.41 -25.90
CA LYS A 464 2.73 26.12 -25.36
C LYS A 464 3.21 25.52 -24.04
N ILE A 465 2.31 25.03 -23.18
CA ILE A 465 2.71 24.34 -21.94
C ILE A 465 3.52 23.09 -22.29
N ILE A 466 3.06 22.27 -23.24
CA ILE A 466 3.78 21.08 -23.71
C ILE A 466 5.17 21.47 -24.23
N GLN A 467 5.26 22.50 -25.09
CA GLN A 467 6.54 22.98 -25.62
C GLN A 467 7.51 23.45 -24.51
N LEU A 468 7.00 24.12 -23.47
CA LEU A 468 7.84 24.52 -22.33
C LEU A 468 8.42 23.31 -21.59
N PHE A 469 7.64 22.24 -21.41
CA PHE A 469 8.15 21.02 -20.81
C PHE A 469 9.12 20.27 -21.74
N GLU A 470 8.85 20.18 -23.04
CA GLU A 470 9.77 19.60 -24.02
C GLU A 470 11.13 20.34 -24.02
N ASN A 471 11.10 21.68 -24.02
CA ASN A 471 12.31 22.50 -23.95
C ASN A 471 13.04 22.36 -22.60
N HIS A 472 12.31 22.20 -21.50
CA HIS A 472 12.91 21.91 -20.19
C HIS A 472 13.62 20.55 -20.22
N LEU A 473 13.02 19.52 -20.81
CA LEU A 473 13.68 18.21 -20.98
C LEU A 473 14.91 18.26 -21.89
N SER A 474 14.95 19.16 -22.88
CA SER A 474 16.14 19.37 -23.71
C SER A 474 17.24 20.20 -23.02
N GLY A 475 17.04 20.63 -21.78
CA GLY A 475 18.04 21.33 -20.96
C GLY A 475 17.92 22.86 -20.92
N SER A 476 16.80 23.43 -21.36
CA SER A 476 16.57 24.88 -21.29
C SER A 476 16.25 25.34 -19.87
N ASN A 477 17.21 25.97 -19.18
CA ASN A 477 17.02 26.56 -17.85
C ASN A 477 15.98 27.70 -17.85
N GLU A 478 15.84 28.43 -18.96
CA GLU A 478 14.81 29.46 -19.11
C GLU A 478 13.40 28.86 -19.07
N SER A 479 13.21 27.70 -19.70
CA SER A 479 11.93 27.00 -19.72
C SER A 479 11.50 26.55 -18.33
N LYS A 480 12.45 26.11 -17.49
CA LYS A 480 12.20 25.83 -16.07
C LYS A 480 11.59 27.03 -15.35
N GLN A 481 12.21 28.21 -15.46
CA GLN A 481 11.74 29.42 -14.79
C GLN A 481 10.36 29.84 -15.32
N ARG A 482 10.18 29.78 -16.64
CA ARG A 482 8.92 30.14 -17.28
C ARG A 482 7.77 29.20 -16.91
N LEU A 483 8.03 27.89 -16.70
CA LEU A 483 7.04 26.95 -16.18
C LEU A 483 6.54 27.37 -14.78
N HIS A 484 7.44 27.72 -13.86
CA HIS A 484 7.06 28.18 -12.51
C HIS A 484 6.34 29.53 -12.50
N GLN A 485 6.63 30.41 -13.46
CA GLN A 485 5.89 31.67 -13.62
C GLN A 485 4.49 31.44 -14.22
N THR A 486 4.40 30.58 -15.22
CA THR A 486 3.15 30.32 -15.96
C THR A 486 2.16 29.47 -15.17
N ILE A 487 2.67 28.52 -14.39
CA ILE A 487 1.88 27.54 -13.65
C ILE A 487 2.07 27.81 -12.16
N HIS A 488 1.15 28.57 -11.58
CA HIS A 488 1.24 28.98 -10.17
C HIS A 488 -0.14 29.21 -9.55
N PRO A 489 -0.27 29.10 -8.21
CA PRO A 489 0.66 28.45 -7.29
C PRO A 489 0.74 26.93 -7.52
N THR A 490 1.86 26.30 -7.16
CA THR A 490 2.07 24.85 -7.22
C THR A 490 2.81 24.36 -5.98
N ASN A 491 2.83 23.04 -5.75
CA ASN A 491 3.59 22.44 -4.65
C ASN A 491 4.41 21.22 -5.12
N ASN A 492 5.46 20.89 -4.35
CA ASN A 492 6.25 19.65 -4.55
C ASN A 492 6.75 19.06 -3.23
N THR A 493 5.96 19.24 -2.16
CA THR A 493 6.36 18.92 -0.79
C THR A 493 6.72 17.44 -0.62
N GLN A 494 5.97 16.54 -1.26
CA GLN A 494 6.18 15.09 -1.20
C GLN A 494 7.54 14.70 -1.80
N TYR A 495 7.98 15.32 -2.89
CA TYR A 495 9.30 15.05 -3.44
C TYR A 495 10.44 15.45 -2.48
N LYS A 496 10.23 16.51 -1.69
CA LYS A 496 11.20 17.02 -0.72
C LYS A 496 11.21 16.22 0.59
N LYS A 497 10.04 15.85 1.11
CA LYS A 497 9.88 15.29 2.46
C LYS A 497 9.44 13.83 2.47
N GLY A 498 8.70 13.40 1.45
CA GLY A 498 7.90 12.17 1.47
C GLY A 498 6.54 12.43 2.11
N LEU A 499 5.77 11.36 2.31
CA LEU A 499 4.58 11.37 3.16
C LEU A 499 4.91 11.66 4.62
#